data_AF-A0A8T4VI29-F1
#
_entry.id   AF-A0A8T4VI29-F1
#
_cell.length_a   1.000
_cell.length_b   1.000
_cell.length_c   1.000
_cell.angle_alpha   90.00
_cell.angle_beta   90.00
_cell.angle_gamma   90.00
#
_symmetry.space_group_name_H-M   'P 1'
#
loop_
_entity.id
_entity.type
_entity.pdbx_description
1 polymer ?
#
loop_
_entity_poly.entity_id
_entity_poly.type
_entity_poly.pdbx_seq_one_letter_code
_entity_poly.pdbx_strand_id
1 'polypeptide(L)'
;MVEFTSDFYWNYGKKPRFKDYEDNFKNLSVGTVNNYLKELCNEKKIQKVYNGNTLYYSLPKKHVTTKYFLISSVAFILLLVTISPILHIIFELISFYAGCMFTLVFWRFFSKKGFE
;
A
#
# COMPACT_ATOMS: atom_id res chain seq x y z
N MET A 1 11.79 -7.01 -28.35
CA MET A 1 12.78 -5.93 -28.15
C MET A 1 12.11 -4.58 -27.83
N VAL A 2 11.07 -4.57 -26.98
CA VAL A 2 10.32 -3.35 -26.57
C VAL A 2 10.55 -3.03 -25.08
N GLU A 3 11.01 -4.01 -24.30
CA GLU A 3 11.31 -3.85 -22.86
C GLU A 3 12.46 -2.85 -22.61
N PHE A 4 13.44 -2.76 -23.52
CA PHE A 4 14.64 -1.96 -23.27
C PHE A 4 14.39 -0.44 -23.33
N THR A 5 13.45 0.01 -24.16
CA THR A 5 13.13 1.44 -24.30
C THR A 5 12.13 1.92 -23.26
N SER A 6 11.25 1.04 -22.78
CA SER A 6 10.38 1.37 -21.65
C SER A 6 11.20 1.61 -20.39
N ASP A 7 12.11 0.70 -20.04
CA ASP A 7 12.81 0.78 -18.75
C ASP A 7 13.69 2.02 -18.65
N PHE A 8 14.33 2.46 -19.74
CA PHE A 8 15.15 3.66 -19.70
C PHE A 8 14.32 4.94 -19.47
N TYR A 9 13.25 5.17 -20.23
CA TYR A 9 12.49 6.42 -20.07
C TYR A 9 11.68 6.45 -18.76
N TRP A 10 11.14 5.30 -18.34
CA TRP A 10 10.35 5.22 -17.11
C TRP A 10 11.21 5.33 -15.85
N ASN A 11 12.42 4.74 -15.82
CA ASN A 11 13.29 4.80 -14.65
C ASN A 11 13.87 6.20 -14.38
N TYR A 12 14.03 7.03 -15.42
CA TYR A 12 14.50 8.42 -15.28
C TYR A 12 13.36 9.45 -15.21
N GLY A 13 12.09 9.01 -15.12
CA GLY A 13 10.93 9.90 -15.00
C GLY A 13 10.63 10.76 -16.23
N LYS A 14 11.25 10.46 -17.37
CA LYS A 14 11.06 11.21 -18.62
C LYS A 14 9.91 10.61 -19.42
N LYS A 15 8.98 11.46 -19.88
CA LYS A 15 7.87 11.02 -20.74
C LYS A 15 8.36 11.01 -22.19
N PRO A 16 8.39 9.85 -22.89
CA PRO A 16 8.81 9.78 -24.28
C PRO A 16 7.79 10.47 -25.20
N ARG A 17 8.29 11.20 -26.19
CA ARG A 17 7.53 11.79 -27.29
C ARG A 17 7.40 10.78 -28.42
N PHE A 18 6.48 11.04 -29.35
CA PHE A 18 6.35 10.23 -30.56
C PHE A 18 7.69 10.06 -31.30
N LYS A 19 8.45 11.15 -31.43
CA LYS A 19 9.76 11.16 -32.09
C LYS A 19 10.77 10.20 -31.43
N ASP A 20 10.73 10.08 -30.09
CA ASP A 20 11.61 9.14 -29.38
C ASP A 20 11.28 7.68 -29.76
N TYR A 21 10.01 7.35 -30.04
CA TYR A 21 9.64 6.02 -30.54
C TYR A 21 10.07 5.83 -31.99
N GLU A 22 9.87 6.83 -32.84
CA GLU A 22 10.32 6.81 -34.24
C GLU A 22 11.84 6.58 -34.34
N ASP A 23 12.63 7.27 -33.51
CA ASP A 23 14.09 7.15 -33.44
C ASP A 23 14.56 5.78 -32.93
N ASN A 24 13.76 5.11 -32.10
CA ASN A 24 14.05 3.75 -31.62
C ASN A 24 13.60 2.67 -32.62
N PHE A 25 12.58 2.97 -33.43
CA PHE A 25 12.01 2.07 -34.42
C PHE A 25 12.34 2.51 -35.86
N LYS A 26 13.60 2.87 -36.13
CA LYS A 26 14.07 3.34 -37.46
C LYS A 26 13.78 2.37 -38.62
N ASN A 27 13.55 1.10 -38.32
CA ASN A 27 13.23 0.06 -39.31
C ASN A 27 11.72 -0.07 -39.60
N LEU A 28 10.87 0.69 -38.90
CA LEU A 28 9.42 0.66 -39.07
C LEU A 28 8.94 1.97 -39.71
N SER A 29 7.88 1.87 -40.51
CA SER A 29 7.24 3.06 -41.06
C SER A 29 6.59 3.89 -39.94
N VAL A 30 6.54 5.21 -40.13
CA VAL A 30 5.87 6.14 -39.21
C VAL A 30 4.41 5.71 -38.94
N GLY A 31 3.73 5.21 -39.97
CA GLY A 31 2.36 4.68 -39.85
C GLY A 31 2.28 3.44 -38.96
N THR A 32 3.25 2.53 -39.05
CA THR A 32 3.35 1.34 -38.21
C THR A 32 3.59 1.70 -36.75
N VAL A 33 4.50 2.64 -36.48
CA VAL A 33 4.77 3.13 -35.12
C VAL A 33 3.53 3.80 -34.51
N ASN A 34 2.80 4.59 -35.30
CA ASN A 34 1.57 5.22 -34.85
C ASN A 34 0.46 4.21 -34.54
N ASN A 35 0.27 3.20 -35.40
CA ASN A 35 -0.69 2.12 -35.13
C ASN A 35 -0.34 1.34 -33.87
N TYR A 36 0.94 1.01 -33.68
CA TYR A 36 1.42 0.31 -32.50
C TYR A 36 1.18 1.11 -31.22
N LEU A 37 1.50 2.41 -31.21
CA LEU A 37 1.21 3.29 -30.07
C LEU A 37 -0.31 3.44 -29.81
N LYS A 38 -1.13 3.41 -30.87
CA LYS A 38 -2.59 3.46 -30.76
C LYS A 38 -3.14 2.17 -30.12
N GLU A 39 -2.62 1.00 -30.51
CA GLU A 39 -2.95 -0.27 -29.87
C GLU A 39 -2.56 -0.28 -28.39
N LEU A 40 -1.34 0.15 -28.06
CA LEU A 40 -0.90 0.26 -26.66
C LEU A 40 -1.77 1.22 -25.82
N CYS A 41 -2.29 2.29 -26.43
CA CYS A 41 -3.25 3.18 -25.78
C CYS A 41 -4.61 2.49 -25.57
N ASN A 42 -5.10 1.75 -26.57
CA ASN A 42 -6.37 1.03 -26.50
C ASN A 42 -6.34 -0.07 -25.43
N GLU A 43 -5.21 -0.79 -25.33
CA GLU A 43 -4.97 -1.80 -24.30
C GLU A 43 -4.71 -1.21 -22.90
N LYS A 44 -4.77 0.12 -22.76
CA LYS A 44 -4.50 0.85 -21.51
C LYS A 44 -3.11 0.53 -20.93
N LYS A 45 -2.14 0.12 -21.75
CA LYS A 45 -0.74 -0.08 -21.35
C LYS A 45 0.02 1.23 -21.26
N ILE A 46 -0.37 2.20 -22.09
CA ILE A 46 0.12 3.59 -22.06
C ILE A 46 -1.06 4.56 -22.18
N GLN A 47 -0.85 5.81 -21.78
CA GLN A 47 -1.81 6.91 -21.91
C GLN A 47 -1.14 8.11 -22.59
N LYS A 48 -1.94 8.86 -23.36
CA LYS A 48 -1.54 10.11 -23.98
C LYS A 48 -1.62 11.25 -22.97
N VAL A 49 -0.56 12.05 -22.86
CA VAL A 49 -0.50 13.23 -22.00
C VAL A 49 -0.05 14.41 -22.84
N TYR A 50 -0.83 15.48 -22.81
CA TYR A 50 -0.48 16.74 -23.47
C TYR A 50 0.20 17.66 -22.45
N ASN A 51 1.33 18.24 -22.84
CA ASN A 51 1.97 19.33 -22.11
C ASN A 51 2.15 20.50 -23.10
N GLY A 52 1.27 21.51 -22.98
CA GLY A 52 1.07 22.52 -24.02
C GLY A 52 0.64 21.88 -25.34
N ASN A 53 1.33 22.22 -26.43
CA ASN A 53 1.07 21.68 -27.77
C ASN A 53 1.81 20.38 -28.09
N THR A 54 2.55 19.80 -27.13
CA THR A 54 3.34 18.59 -27.37
C THR A 54 2.65 17.37 -26.77
N LEU A 55 2.54 16.31 -27.58
CA LEU A 55 2.02 15.00 -27.20
C LEU A 55 3.14 14.12 -26.61
N TYR A 56 2.89 13.60 -25.42
CA TYR A 56 3.72 12.63 -24.73
C TYR A 56 2.96 11.35 -24.48
N TYR A 57 3.69 10.25 -24.32
CA TYR A 57 3.16 8.97 -23.87
C TYR A 57 3.66 8.71 -22.46
N SER A 58 2.78 8.25 -21.58
CA SER A 58 3.13 7.89 -20.19
C SER A 58 2.47 6.58 -19.81
N LEU A 59 2.97 5.92 -18.76
CA LEU A 59 2.23 4.80 -18.17
C LEU A 59 0.87 5.29 -17.65
N PRO A 60 -0.19 4.47 -17.77
CA PRO A 60 -1.46 4.75 -17.12
C PRO A 60 -1.19 4.99 -15.63
N LYS A 61 -1.67 6.10 -15.09
CA LYS A 61 -1.69 6.23 -13.62
C LYS A 61 -2.54 5.08 -13.11
N LYS A 62 -1.92 4.08 -12.47
CA LYS A 62 -2.67 3.10 -11.67
C LYS A 62 -3.42 3.95 -10.66
N HIS A 63 -4.72 4.12 -10.89
CA HIS A 63 -5.64 4.56 -9.87
C HIS A 63 -5.64 3.43 -8.85
N VAL A 64 -4.69 3.47 -7.91
CA VAL A 64 -4.77 2.68 -6.68
C VAL A 64 -6.10 3.13 -6.10
N THR A 65 -7.07 2.25 -6.26
CA THR A 65 -8.47 2.62 -6.20
C THR A 65 -8.69 3.01 -4.76
N THR A 66 -9.05 4.27 -4.50
CA THR A 66 -9.33 4.80 -3.15
C THR A 66 -10.24 3.89 -2.33
N LYS A 67 -11.04 3.06 -3.02
CA LYS A 67 -11.79 1.92 -2.46
C LYS A 67 -10.93 0.98 -1.60
N TYR A 68 -9.77 0.53 -2.07
CA TYR A 68 -8.89 -0.37 -1.30
C TYR A 68 -8.30 0.31 -0.06
N PHE A 69 -7.99 1.60 -0.16
CA PHE A 69 -7.51 2.37 0.99
C PHE A 69 -8.61 2.56 2.04
N LEU A 70 -9.82 2.92 1.63
CA LEU A 70 -10.98 3.04 2.51
C LEU A 70 -11.33 1.72 3.20
N ILE A 71 -11.35 0.60 2.46
CA ILE A 71 -11.64 -0.72 3.01
C ILE A 71 -10.57 -1.12 4.05
N SER A 72 -9.29 -0.89 3.74
CA SER A 72 -8.19 -1.16 4.67
C SER A 72 -8.32 -0.35 5.97
N SER A 73 -8.62 0.94 5.86
CA SER A 73 -8.80 1.83 7.02
C SER A 73 -9.98 1.42 7.90
N VAL A 74 -11.11 1.03 7.31
CA VAL A 74 -12.29 0.56 8.07
C VAL A 74 -11.99 -0.74 8.79
N ALA A 75 -11.29 -1.69 8.15
CA ALA A 75 -10.90 -2.94 8.78
C ALA A 75 -9.94 -2.73 9.97
N PHE A 76 -9.00 -1.78 9.84
CA PHE A 76 -8.07 -1.44 10.91
C PHE A 76 -8.78 -0.83 12.13
N ILE A 77 -9.74 0.07 11.92
CA ILE A 77 -10.54 0.67 12.99
C ILE A 77 -11.37 -0.40 13.71
N LEU A 78 -12.01 -1.31 12.98
CA LEU A 78 -12.78 -2.42 13.55
C LEU A 78 -11.90 -3.35 14.41
N LEU A 79 -10.66 -3.60 13.98
CA LEU A 79 -9.72 -4.43 14.73
C LEU A 79 -9.29 -3.75 16.04
N LEU A 80 -9.05 -2.44 16.02
CA LEU A 80 -8.72 -1.68 17.24
C LEU A 80 -9.88 -1.66 18.24
N VAL A 81 -11.11 -1.46 17.75
CA VAL A 81 -12.31 -1.42 18.61
C VAL A 81 -12.59 -2.78 19.25
N THR A 82 -12.28 -3.88 18.57
CA THR A 82 -12.48 -5.23 19.12
C THR A 82 -11.40 -5.65 20.11
N ILE A 83 -10.14 -5.26 19.90
CA ILE A 83 -9.01 -5.61 20.78
C ILE A 83 -9.06 -4.80 22.09
N SER A 84 -9.50 -3.55 22.06
CA SER A 84 -9.55 -2.67 23.23
C SER A 84 -10.30 -3.27 24.45
N PRO A 85 -11.55 -3.74 24.34
CA PRO A 85 -12.28 -4.32 25.47
C PRO A 85 -11.67 -5.65 25.93
N ILE A 86 -11.11 -6.45 25.01
CA ILE A 86 -10.44 -7.71 25.35
C ILE A 86 -9.19 -7.42 26.21
N LEU A 87 -8.39 -6.42 25.82
CA LEU A 87 -7.22 -6.02 26.58
C LEU A 87 -7.59 -5.51 27.99
N HIS A 88 -8.69 -4.74 28.09
CA HIS A 88 -9.19 -4.25 29.36
C HIS A 88 -9.64 -5.39 30.29
N ILE A 89 -10.35 -6.39 29.76
CA ILE A 89 -10.78 -7.57 30.54
C ILE A 89 -9.57 -8.38 31.04
N ILE A 90 -8.56 -8.57 30.19
CA ILE A 90 -7.33 -9.27 30.58
C ILE A 90 -6.62 -8.52 31.70
N PHE A 91 -6.54 -7.20 31.64
CA PHE A 91 -5.91 -6.38 32.66
C PHE A 91 -6.63 -6.46 34.01
N GLU A 92 -7.97 -6.41 34.01
CA GLU A 92 -8.80 -6.59 35.20
C GLU A 92 -8.58 -7.97 35.85
N LEU A 93 -8.53 -9.04 35.05
CA LEU A 93 -8.28 -10.41 35.54
C LEU A 93 -6.90 -10.55 36.19
N ILE A 94 -5.86 -9.98 35.58
CA ILE A 94 -4.50 -9.99 36.13
C ILE A 94 -4.47 -9.22 37.45
N SER A 95 -5.12 -8.06 37.52
CA SER A 95 -5.15 -7.21 38.71
C SER A 95 -5.90 -7.88 39.86
N PHE A 96 -7.04 -8.51 39.57
CA PHE A 96 -7.80 -9.30 40.53
C PHE A 96 -6.97 -10.47 41.07
N TYR A 97 -6.33 -11.25 40.19
CA TYR A 97 -5.48 -12.37 40.59
C TYR A 97 -4.30 -11.92 41.46
N ALA A 98 -3.63 -10.83 41.10
CA ALA A 98 -2.54 -10.25 41.89
C ALA A 98 -3.02 -9.80 43.28
N GLY A 99 -4.20 -9.18 43.37
CA GLY A 99 -4.83 -8.79 44.64
C GLY A 99 -5.16 -10.00 45.53
N CYS A 100 -5.70 -11.06 44.96
CA CYS A 100 -5.96 -12.32 45.68
C CYS A 100 -4.67 -12.98 46.19
N MET A 101 -3.62 -13.03 45.37
CA MET A 101 -2.33 -13.58 45.79
C MET A 101 -1.69 -12.73 46.90
N PHE A 102 -1.74 -11.41 46.79
CA PHE A 102 -1.22 -10.51 47.82
C PHE A 102 -1.94 -10.69 49.16
N THR A 103 -3.28 -10.74 49.15
CA THR A 103 -4.07 -10.94 50.36
C THR A 103 -3.83 -12.31 51.00
N LEU A 104 -3.67 -13.38 50.22
CA LEU A 104 -3.32 -14.72 50.73
C LEU A 104 -1.93 -14.77 51.37
N VAL A 105 -0.93 -14.13 50.73
CA VAL A 105 0.44 -14.04 51.28
C VAL A 105 0.45 -13.21 52.56
N PHE A 106 -0.26 -12.08 52.57
CA PHE A 106 -0.38 -11.20 53.73
C PHE A 106 -1.08 -11.91 54.90
N TRP A 107 -2.21 -12.58 54.66
CA TRP A 107 -2.90 -13.39 55.66
C TRP A 107 -2.00 -14.47 56.26
N ARG A 108 -1.26 -15.19 55.41
CA ARG A 108 -0.34 -16.25 55.86
C ARG A 108 0.82 -15.69 56.70
N PHE A 109 1.28 -14.48 56.41
CA PHE A 109 2.31 -13.80 57.19
C PHE A 109 1.82 -13.39 58.59
N PHE A 110 0.62 -12.80 58.67
CA PHE A 110 0.04 -12.37 59.95
C PHE A 110 -0.49 -13.53 60.80
N SER A 111 -1.08 -14.55 60.19
CA SER A 111 -1.52 -15.76 60.89
C SER A 111 -0.36 -16.52 61.55
N LYS A 112 0.87 -16.39 61.03
CA LYS A 112 2.08 -16.95 61.67
C LYS A 112 2.62 -16.12 62.83
N LYS A 113 2.31 -14.82 62.90
CA LYS A 113 2.78 -13.92 63.95
C LYS A 113 1.79 -13.74 65.12
N GLY A 114 0.52 -14.11 64.94
CA GLY A 114 -0.52 -13.98 65.97
C GLY A 114 -0.70 -15.22 66.87
N PHE A 115 0.25 -16.14 66.87
CA PHE A 115 0.20 -17.40 67.63
C PHE A 115 1.46 -17.64 68.49
N GLU A 116 2.16 -16.55 68.86
CA GLU A 116 3.20 -16.53 69.90
C GLU A 116 2.80 -15.53 71.00
#